data_AF-A0A9D6I6L8-F1
#
_entry.id   AF-A0A9D6I6L8-F1
#
_cell.length_a   1.000
_cell.length_b   1.000
_cell.length_c   1.000
_cell.angle_alpha   90.00
_cell.angle_beta   90.00
_cell.angle_gamma   90.00
#
_symmetry.space_group_name_H-M   'P 1'
#
loop_
_entity.id
_entity.type
_entity.pdbx_description
1 polymer ?
#
loop_
_entity_poly.entity_id
_entity_poly.type
_entity_poly.pdbx_seq_one_letter_code
_entity_poly.pdbx_strand_id
1 'polypeptide(L)' 'MEGLARLGVRPTVTLIDYRSDQPFTDLAEACDFWMEYMGLEGEPARAFLRDFLAARLVREGEEWIAPYAKRAAVIWWRR' A
#
# COMPACT_ATOMS: atom_id res chain seq x y z
N MET A 1 22.28 -13.05 7.44
CA MET A 1 21.97 -14.49 7.50
C MET A 1 23.05 -15.31 8.22
N GLU A 2 24.35 -15.08 7.95
CA GLU A 2 25.44 -15.80 8.65
C GLU A 2 25.41 -15.67 10.18
N GLY A 3 25.10 -14.50 10.73
CA GLY A 3 25.02 -14.28 12.18
C GLY A 3 23.94 -15.13 12.86
N LEU A 4 22.76 -15.25 12.25
CA LEU A 4 21.66 -16.12 12.73
C LEU A 4 22.00 -17.60 12.58
N ALA A 5 22.64 -17.97 11.47
CA ALA A 5 23.09 -19.34 11.22
C ALA A 5 24.10 -19.84 12.27
N ARG A 6 24.99 -18.96 12.76
CA ARG A 6 25.94 -19.29 13.85
C ARG A 6 25.25 -19.54 15.18
N LEU A 7 24.04 -19.00 15.38
CA LEU A 7 23.19 -19.25 16.55
C LEU A 7 22.29 -20.48 16.38
N GLY A 8 22.48 -21.27 15.32
CA GLY A 8 21.63 -22.43 15.00
C GLY A 8 20.26 -22.05 14.41
N VAL A 9 19.98 -20.76 14.23
CA VAL A 9 18.71 -20.26 13.71
C VAL A 9 18.74 -20.30 12.18
N ARG A 10 17.93 -21.18 11.58
CA ARG A 10 17.79 -21.32 10.13
C ARG A 10 16.37 -21.02 9.68
N PRO A 11 15.98 -19.73 9.57
CA PRO A 11 14.67 -19.39 9.05
C PRO A 11 14.64 -19.65 7.55
N THR A 12 13.48 -20.06 7.05
CA THR A 12 13.24 -20.04 5.61
C THR A 12 12.94 -18.59 5.22
N VAL A 13 13.56 -18.13 4.13
CA VAL A 13 13.38 -16.78 3.60
C VAL A 13 13.03 -16.88 2.14
N THR A 14 11.91 -16.26 1.75
CA THR A 14 11.51 -16.14 0.34
C THR A 14 11.24 -14.68 0.04
N LEU A 15 11.82 -14.18 -1.05
CA LEU A 15 11.44 -12.88 -1.59
C LEU A 15 10.16 -13.05 -2.41
N ILE A 16 9.18 -12.21 -2.14
CA ILE A 16 7.93 -12.15 -2.90
C ILE A 16 7.75 -10.75 -3.46
N ASP A 17 7.14 -10.67 -4.64
CA ASP A 17 6.56 -9.45 -5.17
C ASP A 17 5.06 -9.48 -4.86
N TYR A 18 4.53 -8.37 -4.35
CA TYR A 18 3.11 -8.25 -4.03
C TYR A 18 2.60 -6.83 -4.26
N ARG A 19 1.29 -6.71 -4.47
CA ARG A 19 0.59 -5.44 -4.58
C ARG A 19 -0.06 -5.14 -3.23
N SER A 20 0.37 -4.06 -2.59
CA SER A 20 -0.20 -3.56 -1.33
C SER A 20 -1.24 -2.49 -1.62
N ASP A 21 -2.14 -2.82 -2.55
CA ASP A 21 -3.05 -1.86 -3.13
C ASP A 21 -4.14 -1.45 -2.14
N GLN A 22 -4.56 -0.20 -2.26
CA GLN A 22 -5.70 0.32 -1.52
C GLN A 22 -6.85 0.54 -2.50
N PRO A 23 -7.91 -0.27 -2.42
CA PRO A 23 -9.12 -0.07 -3.21
C PRO A 23 -9.98 1.04 -2.59
N PHE A 24 -10.65 1.79 -3.46
CA PHE A 24 -11.70 2.74 -3.13
C PHE A 24 -12.88 2.50 -4.06
N THR A 25 -14.10 2.65 -3.57
CA THR A 25 -15.33 2.55 -4.36
C THR A 25 -15.41 3.67 -5.39
N ASP A 26 -15.04 4.90 -4.99
CA ASP A 26 -15.00 6.05 -5.87
C ASP A 26 -13.91 7.06 -5.47
N LEU A 27 -13.78 8.10 -6.30
CA LEU A 27 -12.79 9.15 -6.09
C LEU A 27 -13.09 10.00 -4.84
N ALA A 28 -14.35 10.11 -4.43
CA ALA A 28 -14.73 10.88 -3.25
C ALA A 28 -14.32 10.17 -1.97
N GLU A 29 -14.52 8.85 -1.90
CA GLU A 29 -14.03 8.01 -0.80
C GLU A 29 -12.50 8.10 -0.67
N ALA A 30 -11.78 8.04 -1.81
CA ALA A 30 -10.34 8.20 -1.81
C ALA A 30 -9.90 9.56 -1.25
N CYS A 31 -10.60 10.64 -1.62
CA CYS A 31 -10.36 11.96 -1.05
C CYS A 31 -10.66 12.00 0.46
N ASP A 32 -11.78 11.44 0.90
CA ASP A 32 -12.18 11.44 2.32
C ASP A 32 -11.14 10.74 3.18
N PHE A 33 -10.71 9.54 2.76
CA PHE A 33 -9.68 8.78 3.45
C PHE A 33 -8.39 9.58 3.63
N TRP A 34 -7.90 10.19 2.56
CA TRP A 34 -6.61 10.90 2.58
C TRP A 34 -6.70 12.25 3.29
N MET A 35 -7.84 12.94 3.24
CA MET A 35 -8.07 14.15 4.04
C MET A 35 -8.01 13.82 5.53
N GLU A 36 -8.70 12.77 5.97
CA GLU A 36 -8.70 12.32 7.37
C GLU A 36 -7.29 11.86 7.80
N TYR A 37 -6.67 10.97 7.02
CA TYR A 37 -5.36 10.39 7.34
C TYR A 37 -4.26 11.45 7.49
N MET A 38 -4.31 12.50 6.66
CA MET A 38 -3.32 13.58 6.69
C MET A 38 -3.72 14.77 7.56
N GLY A 39 -4.93 14.77 8.15
CA GLY A 39 -5.45 15.91 8.91
C GLY A 39 -5.62 17.18 8.07
N LEU A 40 -6.03 17.02 6.81
CA LEU A 40 -6.27 18.14 5.89
C LEU A 40 -7.72 18.61 6.00
N GLU A 41 -7.93 19.91 5.83
CA GLU A 41 -9.25 20.52 5.90
C GLU A 41 -9.46 21.54 4.78
N GLY A 42 -10.72 21.75 4.42
CA GLY A 42 -11.14 22.78 3.49
C GLY A 42 -11.13 22.37 2.02
N GLU A 43 -11.94 23.10 1.24
CA GLU A 43 -12.16 22.84 -0.18
C GLU A 43 -10.89 22.92 -1.06
N PRO A 44 -9.95 23.87 -0.83
CA PRO A 44 -8.73 23.93 -1.65
C PRO A 44 -7.88 22.65 -1.56
N ALA A 45 -7.75 22.09 -0.36
CA ALA A 45 -7.01 20.84 -0.13
C ALA A 45 -7.74 19.66 -0.80
N ARG A 46 -9.06 19.60 -0.66
CA ARG A 46 -9.89 18.57 -1.29
C ARG A 46 -9.81 18.61 -2.82
N ALA A 47 -9.91 19.79 -3.42
CA ALA A 47 -9.83 19.97 -4.86
C ALA A 47 -8.48 19.51 -5.42
N PHE A 48 -7.38 19.92 -4.77
CA PHE A 48 -6.03 19.48 -5.14
C PHE A 48 -5.90 17.95 -5.04
N LEU A 49 -6.35 17.38 -3.92
CA LEU A 49 -6.25 15.94 -3.67
C LEU A 49 -7.06 15.13 -4.70
N ARG A 50 -8.26 15.60 -5.05
CA ARG A 50 -9.10 14.98 -6.08
C ARG A 50 -8.37 14.92 -7.42
N ASP A 51 -7.82 16.04 -7.87
CA ASP A 51 -7.14 16.10 -9.16
C ASP A 51 -5.83 15.27 -9.13
N PHE A 52 -5.13 15.26 -8.00
CA PHE A 52 -3.94 14.44 -7.79
C PHE A 52 -4.23 12.93 -7.84
N LEU A 53 -5.32 12.49 -7.20
CA LEU A 53 -5.74 11.09 -7.14
C LEU A 53 -6.34 10.64 -8.48
N ALA A 54 -7.14 11.46 -9.15
CA ALA A 54 -7.70 11.15 -10.47
C ALA A 54 -6.62 10.80 -11.50
N ALA A 55 -5.45 11.43 -11.41
CA ALA A 55 -4.33 11.17 -12.30
C ALA A 55 -3.51 9.90 -11.96
N ARG A 56 -3.73 9.29 -10.79
CA ARG A 56 -2.89 8.20 -10.25
C ARG A 56 -3.64 6.91 -9.96
N LEU A 57 -4.90 7.01 -9.58
CA LEU A 57 -5.72 5.85 -9.34
C LEU A 57 -6.05 5.17 -10.67
N VAL A 58 -5.88 3.86 -10.71
CA VAL A 58 -6.22 3.01 -11.85
C VAL A 58 -7.57 2.38 -11.58
N ARG A 59 -8.46 2.40 -12.57
CA ARG A 59 -9.75 1.75 -12.45
C ARG A 59 -9.62 0.26 -12.78
N GLU A 60 -9.91 -0.61 -11.81
CA GLU A 60 -9.97 -2.07 -11.98
C GLU A 60 -11.39 -2.54 -11.61
N GLY A 61 -12.19 -2.90 -12.60
CA GLY A 61 -13.60 -3.24 -12.40
C GLY A 61 -14.43 -2.03 -11.90
N GLU A 62 -15.06 -2.19 -10.74
CA GLU A 62 -15.84 -1.14 -10.08
C GLU A 62 -15.01 -0.29 -9.11
N GLU A 63 -13.76 -0.66 -8.85
CA GLU A 63 -12.91 -0.02 -7.85
C GLU A 63 -11.86 0.91 -8.47
N TRP A 64 -11.45 1.91 -7.69
CA TRP A 64 -10.30 2.78 -7.93
C TRP A 64 -9.14 2.33 -7.05
N ILE A 65 -8.03 1.94 -7.69
CA ILE A 65 -6.89 1.36 -7.02
C ILE A 65 -5.71 2.32 -7.07
N ALA A 66 -5.09 2.57 -5.91
CA ALA A 66 -3.76 3.15 -5.85
C ALA A 66 -2.72 2.04 -6.04
N PRO A 67 -2.10 1.90 -7.23
CA PRO A 67 -1.18 0.80 -7.47
C PRO A 67 0.09 0.98 -6.62
N TYR A 68 0.35 0.02 -5.74
CA TYR A 68 1.54 0.06 -4.89
C TYR A 68 2.26 -1.28 -4.88
N ALA A 69 3.08 -1.47 -5.91
CA ALA A 69 3.97 -2.62 -6.04
C ALA A 69 5.06 -2.58 -4.98
N LYS A 70 5.23 -3.70 -4.27
CA LYS A 70 6.24 -3.89 -3.24
C LYS A 70 6.97 -5.20 -3.42
N ARG A 71 8.19 -5.23 -2.92
CA ARG A 71 8.98 -6.45 -2.75
C ARG A 71 9.22 -6.66 -1.27
N ALA A 72 8.91 -7.86 -0.78
CA ALA A 72 9.04 -8.22 0.63
C ALA A 72 9.85 -9.50 0.81
N ALA A 73 10.49 -9.62 1.97
CA ALA A 73 11.06 -10.88 2.44
C ALA A 73 10.10 -11.53 3.44
N VAL A 74 9.55 -12.68 3.09
CA VAL A 74 8.79 -13.52 4.03
C VAL A 74 9.78 -14.41 4.76
N ILE A 75 9.78 -14.32 6.09
CA ILE A 75 10.70 -15.05 6.97
C ILE A 75 9.86 -15.89 7.92
N TRP A 76 10.08 -17.21 7.94
CA TRP A 76 9.37 -18.10 8.85
C TRP A 76 10.25 -19.26 9.32
N TRP A 77 9.84 -19.91 10.42
CA TRP A 77 10.50 -21.10 10.95
C TRP A 77 9.67 -22.32 10.60
N ARG A 78 10.30 -23.36 10.06
CA ARG A 78 9.69 -24.69 10.02
C ARG A 78 9.69 -25.24 11.45
N ARG A 79 8.56 -25.80 11.89
CA ARG A 79 8.54 -26.65 13.08
C ARG A 79 9.39 -27.90 12.84
#